data_AF-A4C5S9-F1
#
_entry.id   AF-A4C5S9-F1
#
_cell.length_a   1.000
_cell.length_b   1.000
_cell.length_c   1.000
_cell.angle_alpha   90.00
_cell.angle_beta   90.00
_cell.angle_gamma   90.00
#
_symmetry.space_group_name_H-M   'P 1'
#
loop_
_entity.id
_entity.type
_entity.pdbx_description
1 polymer ?
#
loop_
_entity_poly.entity_id
_entity_poly.type
_entity_poly.pdbx_seq_one_letter_code
_entity_poly.pdbx_strand_id
1 'polypeptide(L)'
;MSIPEPDLNWLRSNLELVVFCPEVSAGLPTPRAPAEIIAGKGVDVLKGFSKVVGNDGIDVTTQFVAGAKNALELCLRLQICSARRE
;
A
#
# COMPACT_ATOMS: atom_id res chain seq x y z
N MET A 1 13.81 -1.34 7.66
CA MET A 1 13.67 0.06 8.10
C MET A 1 12.54 0.09 9.09
N SER A 2 12.79 0.61 10.29
CA SER A 2 11.86 0.59 11.42
C SER A 2 11.71 2.03 11.91
N ILE A 3 10.49 2.42 12.30
CA ILE A 3 10.26 3.71 12.94
C ILE A 3 11.08 3.75 14.24
N PRO A 4 11.85 4.83 14.53
CA PRO A 4 12.56 4.95 15.80
C PRO A 4 11.61 4.82 16.98
N GLU A 5 12.06 4.14 18.04
CA GLU A 5 11.20 3.83 19.19
C GLU A 5 10.58 5.08 19.88
N PRO A 6 11.29 6.21 20.01
CA PRO A 6 10.67 7.44 20.51
C PRO A 6 9.49 7.93 19.66
N ASP A 7 9.64 7.88 18.32
CA ASP A 7 8.60 8.31 17.39
C ASP A 7 7.40 7.37 17.44
N LEU A 8 7.64 6.05 17.52
CA LEU A 8 6.58 5.06 17.63
C LEU A 8 5.79 5.21 18.94
N ASN A 9 6.47 5.48 20.05
CA ASN A 9 5.83 5.73 21.33
C ASN A 9 5.01 7.02 21.31
N TRP A 10 5.52 8.07 20.66
CA TRP A 10 4.77 9.31 20.45
C TRP A 10 3.49 9.05 19.64
N LEU A 11 3.60 8.33 18.52
CA LEU A 11 2.46 7.96 17.68
C LEU A 11 1.40 7.18 18.48
N ARG A 12 1.82 6.16 19.24
CA ARG A 12 0.91 5.33 20.07
C ARG A 12 0.22 6.12 21.19
N SER A 13 0.86 7.16 21.71
CA SER A 13 0.33 7.94 22.83
C SER A 13 -0.59 9.06 22.37
N ASN A 14 -0.48 9.51 21.12
CA ASN A 14 -1.17 10.69 20.61
C ASN A 14 -2.15 10.42 19.46
N LEU A 15 -2.09 9.24 18.83
CA LEU A 15 -2.91 8.87 17.69
C LEU A 15 -3.44 7.44 17.83
N GLU A 16 -4.61 7.21 17.23
CA GLU A 16 -5.08 5.85 16.97
C GLU A 16 -4.39 5.31 15.71
N LEU A 17 -3.68 4.18 15.85
CA LEU A 17 -2.92 3.59 14.76
C LEU A 17 -3.69 2.44 14.12
N VAL A 18 -3.93 2.55 12.81
CA VAL A 18 -4.55 1.49 12.01
C VAL A 18 -3.50 0.89 11.09
N VAL A 19 -3.14 -0.37 11.34
CA VAL A 19 -2.18 -1.10 10.50
C VAL A 19 -2.87 -1.66 9.27
N PHE A 20 -2.28 -1.45 8.10
CA PHE A 20 -2.86 -1.91 6.84
C PHE A 20 -1.78 -2.18 5.78
N CYS A 21 -1.81 -3.35 5.16
CA CYS A 21 -0.99 -3.66 4.00
C CYS A 21 -1.89 -3.79 2.76
N PRO A 22 -1.82 -2.84 1.81
CA PRO A 22 -2.63 -2.88 0.59
C PRO A 22 -2.47 -4.18 -0.20
N GLU A 23 -1.23 -4.66 -0.35
CA GLU A 23 -0.89 -5.84 -1.15
C GLU A 23 -1.48 -7.13 -0.57
N VAL A 24 -1.36 -7.33 0.75
CA VAL A 24 -1.93 -8.50 1.44
C VAL A 24 -3.46 -8.43 1.46
N SER A 25 -4.04 -7.23 1.65
CA SER A 25 -5.50 -7.05 1.58
C SER A 25 -6.09 -7.45 0.21
N ALA A 26 -5.27 -7.42 -0.84
CA ALA A 26 -5.63 -7.78 -2.21
C ALA A 26 -5.18 -9.20 -2.60
N GLY A 27 -4.75 -10.02 -1.62
CA GLY A 27 -4.47 -11.44 -1.81
C GLY A 27 -3.03 -11.79 -2.20
N LEU A 28 -2.09 -10.84 -2.19
CA LEU A 28 -0.68 -11.17 -2.42
C LEU A 28 -0.05 -11.82 -1.16
N PRO A 29 0.78 -12.86 -1.32
CA PRO A 29 1.40 -13.56 -0.19
C PRO A 29 2.53 -12.76 0.46
N THR A 30 2.99 -13.25 1.61
CA THR A 30 4.24 -12.83 2.24
C THR A 30 5.08 -14.08 2.54
N PRO A 31 6.28 -14.25 1.93
CA PRO A 31 6.94 -13.33 0.99
C PRO A 31 6.30 -13.36 -0.42
N ARG A 32 6.67 -12.37 -1.25
CA ARG A 32 6.31 -12.27 -2.67
C ARG A 32 7.44 -11.61 -3.45
N ALA A 33 7.42 -11.75 -4.78
CA ALA A 33 8.36 -11.08 -5.66
C ALA A 33 8.25 -9.54 -5.53
N PRO A 34 9.39 -8.81 -5.49
CA PRO A 34 9.39 -7.36 -5.64
C PRO A 34 8.71 -6.96 -6.96
N ALA A 35 7.87 -5.93 -6.94
CA ALA A 35 7.15 -5.45 -8.10
C ALA A 35 7.31 -3.94 -8.30
N GLU A 36 7.39 -3.50 -9.56
CA GLU A 36 7.60 -2.10 -9.92
C GLU A 36 6.59 -1.63 -10.97
N ILE A 37 6.32 -0.31 -10.99
CA ILE A 37 5.53 0.31 -12.05
C ILE A 37 6.39 0.41 -13.30
N ILE A 38 5.95 -0.24 -14.38
CA ILE A 38 6.66 -0.22 -15.66
C ILE A 38 6.20 1.00 -16.46
N ALA A 39 7.16 1.86 -16.81
CA ALA A 39 7.00 3.00 -17.71
C ALA A 39 5.87 3.98 -17.33
N GLY A 40 5.83 4.43 -16.07
CA GLY A 40 4.87 5.46 -15.62
C GLY A 40 4.87 5.67 -14.11
N LYS A 41 3.77 6.20 -13.59
CA LYS A 41 3.53 6.43 -12.16
C LYS A 41 2.20 5.80 -11.74
N GLY A 42 1.89 5.86 -10.44
CA GLY A 42 0.65 5.29 -9.90
C GLY A 42 -0.62 5.79 -10.59
N VAL A 43 -0.65 7.08 -11.00
CA VAL A 43 -1.79 7.64 -11.76
C VAL A 43 -1.97 7.00 -13.13
N ASP A 44 -0.88 6.56 -13.77
CA ASP A 44 -0.92 5.90 -15.07
C ASP A 44 -1.42 4.46 -14.93
N VAL A 45 -1.07 3.78 -13.83
CA VAL A 45 -1.63 2.47 -13.46
C VAL A 45 -3.14 2.58 -13.24
N LEU A 46 -3.60 3.58 -12.49
CA LEU A 46 -5.03 3.80 -12.25
C LEU A 46 -5.83 4.12 -13.53
N LYS A 47 -5.19 4.77 -14.51
CA LYS A 47 -5.76 5.06 -15.82
C LYS A 47 -5.63 3.90 -16.83
N GLY A 48 -4.91 2.84 -16.47
CA GLY A 48 -4.65 1.68 -17.35
C GLY A 48 -3.53 1.88 -18.39
N PHE A 49 -2.72 2.92 -18.25
CA PHE A 49 -1.59 3.21 -19.15
C PHE A 49 -0.27 2.55 -18.72
N SER A 50 -0.16 2.11 -17.47
CA SER A 50 1.01 1.42 -16.94
C SER A 50 0.61 0.19 -16.15
N LYS A 51 1.58 -0.70 -15.93
CA LYS A 51 1.40 -1.96 -15.20
C LYS A 51 2.32 -2.02 -13.99
N VAL A 52 1.94 -2.80 -12.99
CA VAL A 52 2.81 -3.22 -11.89
C VAL A 52 3.22 -4.67 -12.14
N VAL A 53 4.51 -4.90 -12.32
CA VAL A 53 5.04 -6.21 -12.71
C VAL A 53 6.11 -6.64 -11.72
N GLY A 54 6.02 -7.90 -11.27
CA GLY A 54 7.02 -8.54 -10.44
C GLY A 54 8.32 -8.77 -11.20
N ASN A 55 9.45 -8.88 -10.48
CA ASN A 55 10.73 -9.24 -11.08
C ASN A 55 10.77 -10.70 -11.61
N ASP A 56 9.75 -11.50 -11.29
CA ASP A 56 9.44 -12.81 -11.86
C ASP A 56 8.64 -12.72 -13.18
N GLY A 57 8.29 -11.51 -13.62
CA GLY A 57 7.51 -11.26 -14.83
C GLY A 57 5.99 -11.32 -14.64
N ILE A 58 5.50 -11.54 -13.42
CA ILE A 58 4.05 -11.66 -13.15
C ILE A 58 3.42 -10.26 -13.07
N ASP A 59 2.38 -10.02 -13.86
CA ASP A 59 1.57 -8.80 -13.80
C ASP A 59 0.67 -8.84 -12.55
N VAL A 60 0.96 -7.98 -11.58
CA VAL A 60 0.23 -7.86 -10.31
C VAL A 60 -0.58 -6.55 -10.23
N THR A 61 -0.81 -5.91 -11.38
CA THR A 61 -1.50 -4.61 -11.47
C THR A 61 -2.87 -4.64 -10.78
N THR A 62 -3.65 -5.70 -10.99
CA THR A 62 -5.00 -5.82 -10.44
C THR A 62 -4.98 -5.83 -8.91
N GLN A 63 -4.03 -6.52 -8.30
CA GLN A 63 -3.88 -6.61 -6.86
C GLN A 63 -3.45 -5.25 -6.26
N PHE A 64 -2.53 -4.54 -6.91
CA PHE A 64 -2.13 -3.19 -6.47
C PHE A 64 -3.29 -2.19 -6.54
N VAL A 65 -4.09 -2.22 -7.62
CA VAL A 65 -5.28 -1.37 -7.76
C VAL A 65 -6.35 -1.75 -6.74
N ALA A 66 -6.59 -3.03 -6.50
CA ALA A 66 -7.52 -3.50 -5.47
C ALA A 66 -7.07 -3.08 -4.07
N GLY A 67 -5.78 -3.24 -3.74
CA GLY A 67 -5.22 -2.83 -2.46
C GLY A 67 -5.36 -1.33 -2.20
N ALA A 68 -5.14 -0.50 -3.22
CA ALA A 68 -5.37 0.94 -3.12
C ALA A 68 -6.84 1.30 -2.84
N LYS A 69 -7.79 0.58 -3.46
CA LYS A 69 -9.23 0.75 -3.19
C LYS A 69 -9.60 0.30 -1.78
N ASN A 70 -9.09 -0.84 -1.32
CA ASN A 70 -9.32 -1.32 0.04
C ASN A 70 -8.80 -0.34 1.10
N ALA A 71 -7.62 0.26 0.86
CA ALA A 71 -7.07 1.30 1.72
C ALA A 71 -7.99 2.53 1.79
N LEU A 72 -8.47 3.01 0.63
CA LEU A 72 -9.39 4.13 0.55
C LEU A 72 -10.71 3.83 1.28
N GLU A 73 -11.27 2.64 1.07
CA GLU A 73 -12.50 2.21 1.75
C GLU A 73 -12.33 2.21 3.27
N LEU A 74 -11.20 1.68 3.77
CA LEU A 74 -10.88 1.69 5.19
C LEU A 74 -10.80 3.12 5.74
N CYS A 75 -10.09 4.00 5.03
CA CYS A 75 -9.97 5.40 5.43
C CYS A 75 -11.33 6.11 5.45
N LEU A 76 -12.17 5.91 4.44
CA LEU A 76 -13.51 6.48 4.39
C LEU A 76 -14.40 5.95 5.52
N ARG A 77 -14.33 4.65 5.82
CA ARG A 77 -15.13 4.04 6.90
C ARG A 77 -14.72 4.54 8.28
N LEU A 78 -13.42 4.74 8.50
CA LEU A 78 -12.87 5.17 9.78
C LEU A 78 -12.60 6.68 9.88
N GLN A 79 -12.93 7.45 8.83
CA GLN A 79 -12.68 8.89 8.75
C GLN A 79 -11.21 9.27 8.94
N ILE A 80 -10.30 8.49 8.35
CA ILE A 80 -8.85 8.71 8.40
C ILE A 80 -8.42 9.64 7.26
N CYS A 81 -7.68 10.71 7.59
CA CYS A 81 -7.23 11.72 6.65
C CYS A 81 -5.71 11.76 6.45
N SER A 82 -4.94 11.00 7.22
CA SER A 82 -3.48 10.97 7.18
C SER A 82 -2.97 9.53 7.17
N ALA A 83 -1.90 9.30 6.40
CA ALA A 83 -1.19 8.03 6.35
C ALA A 83 0.31 8.32 6.34
N ARG A 84 1.09 7.46 6.98
CA ARG A 84 2.55 7.52 6.95
C ARG A 84 3.06 6.31 6.16
N ARG A 85 3.98 6.56 5.25
CA ARG A 85 4.78 5.55 4.58
C ARG A 85 6.11 5.53 5.32
N GLU A 86 6.20 4.73 6.38
CA GLU A 86 7.50 4.44 7.00
C GLU A 86 8.55 3.94 6.00
#